data_AF-A0A286KMT7-F1
#
_entry.id   AF-A0A286KMT7-F1
#
_cell.length_a   1.000
_cell.length_b   1.000
_cell.length_c   1.000
_cell.angle_alpha   90.00
_cell.angle_beta   90.00
_cell.angle_gamma   90.00
#
_symmetry.space_group_name_H-M   'P 1'
#
loop_
_entity.id
_entity.type
_entity.pdbx_description
1 polymer ?
#
loop_
_entity_poly.entity_id
_entity_poly.type
_entity_poly.pdbx_seq_one_letter_code
_entity_poly.pdbx_strand_id
1 'polypeptide(L)'
;SQFPFSGIDDRENWPIVFYNRTCQCQGNFMGYNCGDCKFGFIGLNCTVRRTMIRKEIFRMTATEKDKFIAYLNFAKRSISSDYVIATGTYEQMNNGSNPLFADISVYDLFVWLHYYASRDAFLEGDLVWRNIDFAHEAPAFLPWH
;
A
#
# COMPACT_ATOMS: atom_id res chain seq x y z
N SER A 1 8.73 4.06 26.58
CA SER A 1 8.08 4.40 25.30
C SER A 1 7.04 3.32 24.99
N GLN A 2 6.10 3.58 24.08
CA GLN A 2 5.10 2.57 23.65
C GLN A 2 5.75 1.40 22.90
N PHE A 3 6.75 1.69 22.08
CA PHE A 3 7.59 0.70 21.42
C PHE A 3 9.03 0.80 21.97
N PRO A 4 9.53 -0.20 22.73
CA PRO A 4 10.83 -0.13 23.39
C PRO A 4 11.99 -0.75 22.58
N PHE A 5 11.77 -1.14 21.32
CA PHE A 5 12.76 -1.80 20.47
C PHE A 5 13.29 -0.88 19.37
N SER A 6 14.41 -1.27 18.76
CA SER A 6 14.96 -0.60 17.59
C SER A 6 15.67 -1.61 16.69
N GLY A 7 15.47 -1.48 15.38
CA GLY A 7 16.09 -2.33 14.36
C GLY A 7 15.51 -3.74 14.28
N ILE A 8 14.30 -3.97 14.80
CA ILE A 8 13.67 -5.30 14.81
C ILE A 8 12.49 -5.41 13.84
N ASP A 9 11.93 -4.29 13.41
CA ASP A 9 10.80 -4.28 12.48
C ASP A 9 11.17 -3.59 11.17
N ASP A 10 10.96 -4.29 10.06
CA ASP A 10 11.23 -3.81 8.70
C ASP A 10 10.49 -2.50 8.34
N ARG A 11 9.49 -2.11 9.14
CA ARG A 11 8.70 -0.87 8.99
C ARG A 11 9.35 0.35 9.64
N GLU A 12 10.37 0.17 10.47
CA GLU A 12 11.11 1.27 11.08
C GLU A 12 11.80 2.13 10.02
N ASN A 13 11.64 3.45 10.10
CA ASN A 13 12.16 4.40 9.11
C ASN A 13 11.83 4.01 7.66
N TRP A 14 10.60 3.56 7.42
CA TRP A 14 10.17 3.11 6.10
C TRP A 14 10.54 4.12 4.99
N PRO A 15 11.12 3.70 3.84
CA PRO A 15 11.35 2.32 3.40
C PRO A 15 12.82 1.85 3.52
N ILE A 16 13.65 2.45 4.38
CA ILE A 16 15.12 2.33 4.25
C ILE A 16 15.68 0.91 4.40
N VAL A 17 14.95 0.02 5.07
CA VAL A 17 15.33 -1.39 5.23
C VAL A 17 15.44 -2.09 3.87
N PHE A 18 14.55 -1.77 2.94
CA PHE A 18 14.53 -2.37 1.60
C PHE A 18 15.22 -1.48 0.55
N TYR A 19 14.99 -0.17 0.58
CA TYR A 19 15.44 0.73 -0.46
C TYR A 19 15.98 2.05 0.10
N ASN A 20 17.20 2.42 -0.31
CA ASN A 20 17.80 3.71 0.00
C ASN A 20 17.68 4.74 -1.13
N ARG A 21 17.08 4.36 -2.26
CA ARG A 21 16.87 5.21 -3.45
C ARG A 21 15.52 4.90 -4.07
N THR A 22 14.77 5.94 -4.42
CA THR A 22 13.47 5.85 -5.09
C THR A 22 13.38 6.88 -6.21
N CYS A 23 12.43 6.69 -7.14
CA CYS A 23 12.17 7.67 -8.18
C CYS A 23 11.53 8.94 -7.59
N GLN A 24 12.03 10.11 -7.99
CA GLN A 24 11.44 11.41 -7.67
C GLN A 24 10.92 12.05 -8.95
N CYS A 25 9.60 12.11 -9.10
CA CYS A 25 8.97 12.60 -10.32
C CYS A 25 8.90 14.13 -10.36
N GLN A 26 9.01 14.69 -11.58
CA GLN A 26 8.94 16.14 -11.81
C GLN A 26 7.52 16.58 -12.17
N GLY A 27 7.20 17.85 -11.89
CA GLY A 27 5.93 18.46 -12.31
C GLY A 27 4.70 17.69 -11.82
N ASN A 28 3.82 17.30 -12.75
CA ASN A 28 2.58 16.56 -12.47
C ASN A 28 2.68 15.05 -12.70
N PHE A 29 3.88 14.52 -12.94
CA PHE A 29 4.09 13.08 -13.07
C PHE A 29 4.14 12.41 -11.69
N MET A 30 3.76 11.13 -11.61
CA MET A 30 3.77 10.25 -10.43
C MET A 30 3.95 8.78 -10.83
N GLY A 31 3.82 7.87 -9.86
CA GLY A 31 3.94 6.43 -10.08
C GLY A 31 5.33 5.92 -9.71
N TYR A 32 5.49 4.60 -9.59
CA TYR A 32 6.76 4.00 -9.15
C TYR A 32 7.93 4.28 -10.12
N ASN A 33 7.61 4.53 -11.40
CA ASN A 33 8.56 4.82 -12.48
C ASN A 33 8.34 6.21 -13.13
N CYS A 34 7.52 7.08 -12.53
CA CYS A 34 7.14 8.38 -13.07
C CYS A 34 6.34 8.36 -14.40
N GLY A 35 5.73 7.21 -14.75
CA GLY A 35 4.91 7.06 -15.96
C GLY A 35 3.45 7.50 -15.81
N ASP A 36 2.98 7.76 -14.59
CA ASP A 36 1.60 8.13 -14.28
C ASP A 36 1.44 9.64 -14.02
N CYS A 37 0.19 10.09 -13.86
CA CYS A 37 -0.14 11.47 -13.53
C CYS A 37 -0.66 11.60 -12.09
N LYS A 38 -0.23 12.65 -11.38
CA LYS A 38 -0.70 13.00 -10.03
C LYS A 38 -2.23 12.97 -9.96
N PHE A 39 -2.77 12.59 -8.81
CA PHE A 39 -4.22 12.62 -8.57
C PHE A 39 -4.82 13.97 -8.99
N GLY A 40 -5.85 13.92 -9.85
CA GLY A 40 -6.48 15.12 -10.43
C GLY A 40 -5.94 15.53 -11.80
N PHE A 41 -4.93 14.85 -12.34
CA PHE A 41 -4.37 15.10 -13.67
C PHE A 41 -4.40 13.84 -14.54
N ILE A 42 -4.56 14.02 -15.85
CA ILE A 42 -4.56 12.96 -16.88
C ILE A 42 -3.89 13.44 -18.17
N GLY A 43 -3.79 12.54 -19.14
CA GLY A 43 -3.21 12.78 -20.46
C GLY A 43 -1.71 12.49 -20.49
N LEU A 44 -1.14 12.32 -21.68
CA LEU A 44 0.26 11.90 -21.87
C LEU A 44 1.29 12.82 -21.17
N ASN A 45 0.94 14.10 -20.99
CA ASN A 45 1.80 15.09 -20.35
C ASN A 45 1.31 15.55 -18.96
N CYS A 46 0.28 14.90 -18.39
CA CYS A 46 -0.30 15.23 -17.08
C CYS A 46 -0.73 16.70 -16.92
N THR A 47 -1.20 17.32 -18.00
CA THR A 47 -1.64 18.73 -18.03
C THR A 47 -3.16 18.89 -17.97
N VAL A 48 -3.91 17.83 -18.27
CA VAL A 48 -5.38 17.88 -18.31
C VAL A 48 -5.93 17.62 -16.91
N ARG A 49 -6.65 18.58 -16.34
CA ARG A 49 -7.30 18.40 -15.03
C ARG A 49 -8.51 17.48 -15.13
N ARG A 50 -8.66 16.60 -14.15
CA ARG A 50 -9.81 15.70 -13.99
C ARG A 50 -10.31 15.73 -12.56
N THR A 51 -11.58 16.06 -12.38
CA THR A 51 -12.26 15.96 -11.09
C THR A 51 -13.11 14.70 -11.06
N MET A 52 -12.96 13.90 -9.99
CA MET A 52 -13.79 12.74 -9.71
C MET A 52 -14.66 13.02 -8.49
N ILE A 53 -15.94 12.66 -8.54
CA ILE A 53 -16.88 12.85 -7.43
C ILE A 53 -17.12 11.49 -6.77
N ARG A 54 -16.74 11.36 -5.49
CA ARG A 54 -17.11 10.21 -4.66
C ARG A 54 -18.55 10.41 -4.19
N LYS A 55 -19.49 9.66 -4.78
CA LYS A 55 -20.91 9.74 -4.45
C LYS A 55 -21.23 8.90 -3.21
N GLU A 56 -22.28 9.28 -2.50
CA GLU A 56 -22.89 8.45 -1.46
C GLU A 56 -23.52 7.21 -2.13
N ILE A 57 -23.28 6.03 -1.57
CA ILE A 57 -23.59 4.75 -2.23
C ILE A 57 -25.09 4.50 -2.37
N PHE A 58 -25.93 4.92 -1.41
CA PHE A 58 -27.38 4.74 -1.48
C PHE A 58 -28.04 5.65 -2.51
N ARG A 59 -27.45 6.82 -2.79
CA ARG A 59 -27.87 7.79 -3.80
C ARG A 59 -27.42 7.46 -5.23
N MET A 60 -26.64 6.39 -5.43
CA MET A 60 -26.29 5.90 -6.77
C MET A 60 -27.47 5.21 -7.46
N THR A 61 -27.54 5.32 -8.78
CA THR A 61 -28.48 4.56 -9.62
C THR A 61 -28.18 3.05 -9.55
N ALA A 62 -29.15 2.20 -9.94
CA ALA A 62 -28.94 0.75 -9.98
C ALA A 62 -27.73 0.36 -10.86
N THR A 63 -27.64 0.92 -12.08
CA THR A 63 -26.51 0.67 -12.99
C THR A 63 -25.16 1.09 -12.40
N GLU A 64 -25.10 2.20 -11.67
CA GLU A 64 -23.87 2.63 -11.00
C GLU A 64 -23.46 1.68 -9.88
N LYS A 65 -24.42 1.19 -9.08
CA LYS A 65 -24.18 0.20 -8.02
C LYS A 65 -23.70 -1.13 -8.60
N ASP A 66 -24.36 -1.63 -9.64
CA ASP A 66 -23.99 -2.86 -10.33
C ASP A 66 -22.57 -2.78 -10.90
N LYS A 67 -22.23 -1.65 -11.54
CA LYS A 67 -20.87 -1.40 -12.04
C LYS A 67 -19.84 -1.36 -10.92
N PHE A 68 -20.14 -0.70 -9.80
CA PHE A 68 -19.25 -0.66 -8.64
C PHE A 68 -18.98 -2.05 -8.07
N ILE A 69 -20.02 -2.85 -7.86
CA ILE A 69 -19.90 -4.23 -7.36
C ILE A 69 -19.15 -5.12 -8.36
N ALA A 70 -19.43 -4.98 -9.66
CA ALA A 70 -18.73 -5.72 -10.70
C ALA A 70 -17.22 -5.40 -10.70
N TYR A 71 -16.84 -4.14 -10.55
CA TYR A 71 -15.42 -3.75 -10.52
C TYR A 71 -14.70 -4.12 -9.23
N LEU A 72 -15.39 -4.13 -8.08
CA LEU A 72 -14.83 -4.72 -6.85
C LEU A 72 -14.53 -6.21 -7.03
N ASN A 73 -15.48 -6.97 -7.60
CA ASN A 73 -15.27 -8.38 -7.90
C ASN A 73 -14.15 -8.61 -8.91
N PHE A 74 -14.06 -7.74 -9.93
CA PHE A 74 -12.98 -7.79 -10.90
C PHE A 74 -11.62 -7.52 -10.25
N ALA A 75 -11.51 -6.50 -9.40
CA ALA A 75 -10.28 -6.17 -8.67
C ALA A 75 -9.82 -7.31 -7.75
N LYS A 76 -10.76 -8.03 -7.12
CA LYS A 76 -10.47 -9.21 -6.29
C LYS A 76 -9.94 -10.42 -7.07
N ARG A 77 -10.18 -10.48 -8.38
CA ARG A 77 -9.78 -11.60 -9.25
C ARG A 77 -8.64 -11.26 -10.21
N SER A 78 -8.32 -9.97 -10.34
CA SER A 78 -7.28 -9.50 -11.25
C SER A 78 -5.97 -9.35 -10.50
N ILE A 79 -4.93 -10.04 -10.95
CA ILE A 79 -3.58 -9.89 -10.42
C ILE A 79 -3.08 -8.47 -10.68
N SER A 80 -2.45 -7.89 -9.67
CA SER A 80 -1.79 -6.59 -9.72
C SER A 80 -0.64 -6.62 -10.72
N SER A 81 -0.62 -5.70 -11.68
CA SER A 81 0.45 -5.60 -12.68
C SER A 81 1.70 -4.89 -12.17
N ASP A 82 1.55 -4.04 -11.15
CA ASP A 82 2.61 -3.12 -10.71
C ASP A 82 3.23 -3.52 -9.37
N TYR A 83 2.52 -4.32 -8.57
CA TYR A 83 2.91 -4.65 -7.19
C TYR A 83 2.76 -6.14 -6.90
N VAL A 84 3.77 -6.66 -6.21
CA VAL A 84 3.77 -7.94 -5.51
C VAL A 84 3.90 -7.68 -4.01
N ILE A 85 3.61 -8.69 -3.19
CA ILE A 85 3.76 -8.58 -1.73
C ILE A 85 4.94 -9.40 -1.22
N ALA A 86 5.56 -8.93 -0.13
CA ALA A 86 6.53 -9.72 0.60
C ALA A 86 5.82 -10.84 1.38
N THR A 87 6.36 -12.05 1.33
CA THR A 87 5.84 -13.21 2.08
C THR A 87 6.73 -13.61 3.26
N GLY A 88 7.79 -12.84 3.53
CA GLY A 88 8.70 -12.99 4.66
C GLY A 88 9.35 -11.67 5.03
N THR A 89 10.04 -11.63 6.17
CA THR A 89 10.82 -10.46 6.63
C THR A 89 12.08 -10.26 5.79
N TYR A 90 12.67 -9.07 5.86
CA TYR A 90 13.93 -8.78 5.16
C TYR A 90 15.08 -9.72 5.57
N GLU A 91 15.11 -10.10 6.86
CA GLU A 91 16.03 -11.11 7.38
C GLU A 91 15.81 -12.49 6.73
N GLN A 92 14.55 -12.95 6.64
CA GLN A 92 14.20 -14.21 5.98
C GLN A 92 14.53 -14.20 4.48
N MET A 93 14.56 -13.02 3.86
CA MET A 93 15.06 -12.83 2.49
C MET A 93 16.59 -12.85 2.37
N ASN A 94 17.32 -13.19 3.43
CA ASN A 94 18.78 -13.15 3.49
C ASN A 94 19.31 -11.78 3.04
N ASN A 95 18.80 -10.71 3.67
CA ASN A 95 19.11 -9.32 3.35
C ASN A 95 18.91 -8.99 1.86
N GLY A 96 17.80 -9.47 1.30
CA GLY A 96 17.40 -9.26 -0.10
C GLY A 96 18.04 -10.20 -1.13
N SER A 97 18.97 -11.07 -0.74
CA SER A 97 19.61 -12.01 -1.68
C SER A 97 18.70 -13.17 -2.11
N ASN A 98 17.67 -13.48 -1.31
CA ASN A 98 16.66 -14.50 -1.58
C ASN A 98 15.27 -13.87 -1.56
N PRO A 99 14.77 -13.33 -2.69
CA PRO A 99 13.52 -12.58 -2.73
C PRO A 99 12.32 -13.48 -2.41
N LEU A 100 11.54 -13.11 -1.39
CA LEU A 100 10.31 -13.80 -1.00
C LEU A 100 9.11 -12.92 -1.34
N PHE A 101 8.66 -13.01 -2.59
CA PHE A 101 7.50 -12.26 -3.08
C PHE A 101 6.46 -13.18 -3.72
N ALA A 102 5.20 -12.76 -3.67
CA ALA A 102 4.10 -13.42 -4.34
C ALA A 102 3.21 -12.43 -5.09
N ASP A 103 2.67 -12.91 -6.22
CA ASP A 103 1.59 -12.24 -6.93
C ASP A 103 0.37 -12.08 -6.03
N ILE A 104 -0.36 -10.98 -6.23
CA ILE A 104 -1.54 -10.66 -5.44
C ILE A 104 -2.61 -10.00 -6.30
N SER A 105 -3.88 -10.18 -5.95
CA SER A 105 -4.96 -9.44 -6.62
C SER A 105 -4.94 -7.96 -6.23
N VAL A 106 -5.52 -7.09 -7.07
CA VAL A 106 -5.62 -5.64 -6.77
C VAL A 106 -6.34 -5.39 -5.44
N TYR A 107 -7.42 -6.11 -5.17
CA TYR A 107 -8.14 -5.94 -3.90
C TYR A 107 -7.37 -6.54 -2.72
N ASP A 108 -6.70 -7.68 -2.90
CA ASP A 108 -5.91 -8.28 -1.83
C ASP A 108 -4.66 -7.47 -1.50
N LEU A 109 -4.09 -6.75 -2.47
CA LEU A 109 -3.03 -5.77 -2.20
C LEU A 109 -3.52 -4.67 -1.25
N PHE A 110 -4.71 -4.13 -1.50
CA PHE A 110 -5.33 -3.14 -0.61
C PHE A 110 -5.50 -3.69 0.82
N VAL A 111 -5.93 -4.94 0.95
CA VAL A 111 -6.04 -5.62 2.26
C VAL A 111 -4.66 -5.86 2.90
N TRP A 112 -3.69 -6.31 2.11
CA TRP A 112 -2.35 -6.63 2.58
C TRP A 112 -1.61 -5.39 3.09
N LEU A 113 -1.75 -4.23 2.43
CA LEU A 113 -1.15 -2.97 2.89
C LEU A 113 -1.64 -2.59 4.30
N HIS A 114 -2.94 -2.77 4.55
CA HIS A 114 -3.53 -2.53 5.87
C HIS A 114 -3.04 -3.53 6.92
N TYR A 115 -3.02 -4.82 6.58
CA TYR A 115 -2.42 -5.86 7.42
C TYR A 115 -0.96 -5.55 7.75
N TYR A 116 -0.15 -5.19 6.76
CA TYR A 116 1.27 -4.94 6.95
C TYR A 116 1.53 -3.70 7.83
N ALA A 117 0.71 -2.65 7.69
CA ALA A 117 0.82 -1.48 8.54
C ALA A 117 0.36 -1.72 9.99
N SER A 118 -0.63 -2.60 10.21
CA SER A 118 -1.23 -2.85 11.52
C SER A 118 -0.76 -4.13 12.23
N ARG A 119 0.00 -5.01 11.58
CA ARG A 119 0.49 -6.25 12.22
C ARG A 119 1.38 -5.98 13.43
N ASP A 120 1.39 -6.92 14.37
CA ASP A 120 2.34 -6.97 15.46
C ASP A 120 3.80 -6.99 14.95
N ALA A 121 4.74 -6.49 15.76
CA ALA A 121 6.17 -6.64 15.49
C ALA A 121 6.66 -8.01 15.93
N PHE A 122 7.44 -8.71 15.08
CA PHE A 122 8.01 -10.01 15.43
C PHE A 122 9.20 -9.84 16.38
N LEU A 123 9.32 -10.76 17.34
CA LEU A 123 10.40 -10.87 18.30
C LEU A 123 11.04 -12.26 18.20
N GLU A 124 12.19 -12.45 18.84
CA GLU A 124 12.85 -13.76 18.91
C GLU A 124 11.95 -14.85 19.54
N GLY A 125 12.12 -16.09 19.09
CA GLY A 125 11.41 -17.25 19.64
C GLY A 125 9.91 -17.27 19.35
N ASP A 126 9.50 -16.81 18.17
CA ASP A 126 8.10 -16.74 17.71
C ASP A 126 7.19 -15.87 18.59
N LEU A 127 7.80 -14.94 19.35
CA LEU A 127 7.08 -13.96 20.14
C LEU A 127 6.69 -12.74 19.29
N VAL A 128 5.71 -11.97 19.77
CA VAL A 128 5.26 -10.74 19.10
C VAL A 128 5.03 -9.60 20.08
N TRP A 129 5.28 -8.37 19.64
CA TRP A 129 4.90 -7.14 20.34
C TRP A 129 3.66 -6.52 19.70
N ARG A 130 2.59 -6.43 20.49
CA ARG A 130 1.27 -5.99 20.01
C ARG A 130 0.97 -4.51 20.18
N ASN A 131 1.75 -3.82 21.02
CA ASN A 131 1.51 -2.41 21.31
C ASN A 131 2.22 -1.52 20.29
N ILE A 132 1.90 -1.73 19.01
CA ILE A 132 2.38 -0.95 17.86
C ILE A 132 1.39 -1.07 16.70
N ASP A 133 1.04 0.06 16.09
CA ASP A 133 0.22 0.13 14.88
C ASP A 133 0.64 1.37 14.08
N PHE A 134 0.98 1.20 12.79
CA PHE A 134 1.42 2.31 11.93
C PHE A 134 0.26 2.99 11.18
N ALA A 135 -0.95 2.43 11.23
CA ALA A 135 -2.14 2.92 10.53
C ALA A 135 -3.23 3.43 11.48
N HIS A 136 -3.20 3.08 12.77
CA HIS A 136 -4.21 3.47 13.78
C HIS A 136 -3.58 4.05 15.05
N GLU A 137 -4.45 4.48 15.97
CA GLU A 137 -4.09 4.94 17.33
C GLU A 137 -3.05 6.08 17.38
N ALA A 138 -2.88 6.79 16.27
CA ALA A 138 -1.89 7.84 16.09
C ALA A 138 -2.43 8.95 15.17
N PRO A 139 -1.82 10.15 15.19
CA PRO A 139 -2.19 11.25 14.29
C PRO A 139 -2.15 10.90 12.79
N ALA A 140 -1.40 9.86 12.42
CA ALA A 140 -1.31 9.37 11.05
C ALA A 140 -2.56 8.58 10.58
N PHE A 141 -3.53 8.30 11.45
CA PHE A 141 -4.72 7.50 11.10
C PHE A 141 -5.47 8.04 9.87
N LEU A 142 -5.83 9.32 9.87
CA LEU A 142 -6.57 9.93 8.76
C LEU A 142 -5.77 10.04 7.46
N PRO A 143 -4.50 10.50 7.44
CA PRO A 143 -3.75 10.58 6.18
C PRO A 143 -3.31 9.21 5.64
N TRP A 144 -3.25 8.16 6.46
CA TRP A 144 -2.94 6.81 6.00
C TRP A 144 -4.12 6.18 5.21
N HIS A 145 -5.37 6.46 5.62
CA HIS A 145 -6.61 5.96 5.00
C HIS A 145 -7.12 6.86 3.85
#